data_AF-A0A3D2VPR8-F1
#
_entry.id   AF-A0A3D2VPR8-F1
#
_cell.length_a   1.000
_cell.length_b   1.000
_cell.length_c   1.000
_cell.angle_alpha   90.00
_cell.angle_beta   90.00
_cell.angle_gamma   90.00
#
_symmetry.space_group_name_H-M   'P 1'
#
loop_
_entity.id
_entity.type
_entity.pdbx_description
1 polymer ?
#
loop_
_entity_poly.entity_id
_entity_poly.type
_entity_poly.pdbx_seq_one_letter_code
_entity_poly.pdbx_strand_id
1 'polypeptide(L)'
;TQAKPNSRLTVQAMAALSEHGIVAPSVVYDRVDYAASMIDGRTVLETDPKGRSAGEMAELWRFVKNRINDSKKTRKRAGTKDA
;
A
#
# COMPACT_ATOMS: atom_id res chain seq x y z
N THR A 1 17.13 -7.34 2.31
CA THR A 1 16.99 -6.20 3.24
C THR A 1 15.61 -6.21 3.83
N GLN A 2 15.44 -6.33 5.15
CA GLN A 2 14.13 -6.34 5.82
C GLN A 2 13.64 -4.90 6.07
N ALA A 3 12.35 -4.63 5.86
CA ALA A 3 11.75 -3.34 6.17
C ALA A 3 11.50 -3.21 7.67
N LYS A 4 12.38 -2.50 8.38
CA LYS A 4 12.22 -2.18 9.81
C LYS A 4 11.63 -0.78 10.00
N PRO A 5 10.76 -0.56 11.01
CA PRO A 5 10.27 0.76 11.36
C PRO A 5 11.40 1.75 11.59
N ASN A 6 11.23 2.99 11.12
CA ASN A 6 12.16 4.12 11.32
C ASN A 6 13.59 3.89 10.80
N SER A 7 13.80 2.97 9.86
CA SER A 7 15.12 2.80 9.24
C SER A 7 15.41 3.92 8.25
N ARG A 8 16.62 4.52 8.34
CA ARG A 8 17.10 5.53 7.38
C ARG A 8 17.08 5.00 5.94
N LEU A 9 17.38 3.71 5.78
CA LEU A 9 17.39 3.05 4.48
C LEU A 9 16.00 3.02 3.84
N THR A 10 14.94 2.85 4.64
CA THR A 10 13.56 2.87 4.15
C THR A 10 13.21 4.24 3.58
N VAL A 11 13.59 5.31 4.29
CA VAL A 11 13.36 6.70 3.83
C VAL A 11 14.12 6.99 2.54
N GLN A 12 15.39 6.59 2.47
CA GLN A 12 16.21 6.76 1.27
C GLN A 12 15.65 5.97 0.08
N ALA A 13 15.18 4.74 0.30
CA ALA A 13 14.55 3.93 -0.73
C ALA A 13 13.27 4.58 -1.25
N MET A 14 12.41 5.11 -0.37
CA MET A 14 11.20 5.82 -0.79
C MET A 14 11.52 7.05 -1.65
N ALA A 15 12.54 7.82 -1.27
CA ALA A 15 12.97 8.99 -2.03
C ALA A 15 13.48 8.58 -3.44
N ALA A 16 14.39 7.62 -3.52
CA ALA A 16 14.95 7.16 -4.80
C ALA A 16 13.90 6.54 -5.73
N LEU A 17 12.95 5.78 -5.18
CA LEU A 17 11.86 5.20 -5.98
C LEU A 17 10.88 6.28 -6.49
N SER A 18 10.68 7.35 -5.72
CA SER A 18 9.79 8.46 -6.09
C SER A 18 10.28 9.24 -7.31
N GLU A 19 11.59 9.22 -7.58
CA GLU A 19 12.18 9.79 -8.80
C GLU A 19 11.72 9.05 -10.07
N HIS A 20 11.33 7.78 -9.94
CA HIS A 20 10.98 6.91 -11.07
C HIS A 20 9.47 6.73 -11.24
N GLY A 21 8.66 7.29 -10.33
CA GLY A 21 7.20 7.20 -10.38
C GLY A 21 6.53 7.38 -9.03
N ILE A 22 5.21 7.32 -9.02
CA ILE A 22 4.43 7.48 -7.79
C ILE A 22 4.59 6.22 -6.94
N VAL A 23 5.07 6.40 -5.71
CA VAL A 23 5.23 5.35 -4.71
C VAL A 23 4.10 5.45 -3.67
N ALA A 24 3.57 4.30 -3.23
CA ALA A 24 2.60 4.27 -2.15
C ALA A 24 3.26 4.74 -0.84
N PRO A 25 2.62 5.61 -0.03
CA PRO A 25 3.18 6.06 1.24
C PRO A 25 3.14 4.97 2.32
N SER A 26 2.28 3.96 2.16
CA SER A 26 2.17 2.81 3.07
C SER A 26 3.39 1.89 2.95
N VAL A 27 3.99 1.53 4.08
CA VAL A 27 5.12 0.58 4.15
C VAL A 27 4.63 -0.73 4.77
N VAL A 28 4.90 -1.84 4.10
CA VAL A 28 4.68 -3.18 4.65
C VAL A 28 5.94 -3.59 5.40
N TYR A 29 5.86 -3.61 6.73
CA TYR A 29 7.03 -3.94 7.55
C TYR A 29 7.23 -5.44 7.66
N ASP A 30 8.45 -5.84 7.98
CA ASP A 30 8.74 -7.23 8.34
C ASP A 30 8.11 -7.54 9.70
N ARG A 31 7.01 -8.30 9.70
CA ARG A 31 6.21 -8.64 10.86
C ARG A 31 5.92 -10.14 10.90
N VAL A 32 5.99 -10.69 12.10
CA VAL A 32 5.64 -12.10 12.36
C VAL A 32 4.18 -12.38 12.02
N ASP A 33 3.29 -11.41 12.22
CA ASP A 33 1.85 -11.58 11.97
C ASP A 33 1.56 -11.94 10.50
N TYR A 34 2.33 -11.40 9.55
CA TYR A 34 2.22 -11.79 8.14
C TYR A 34 2.59 -13.27 7.94
N ALA A 35 3.71 -13.72 8.53
CA ALA A 35 4.12 -15.11 8.46
C ALA A 35 3.12 -16.06 9.14
N ALA A 36 2.60 -15.67 10.31
CA ALA A 36 1.58 -16.44 11.02
C ALA A 36 0.30 -16.59 10.18
N SER A 37 -0.15 -15.52 9.53
CA SER A 37 -1.33 -15.54 8.66
C SER A 37 -1.15 -16.47 7.45
N MET A 38 0.05 -16.51 6.86
CA MET A 38 0.36 -17.42 5.75
C MET A 38 0.30 -18.89 6.13
N ILE A 39 0.71 -19.24 7.36
CA ILE A 39 0.65 -20.62 7.88
C ILE A 39 -0.79 -21.02 8.17
N ASP A 40 -1.55 -20.11 8.77
CA ASP A 40 -2.94 -20.32 9.16
C ASP A 40 -3.91 -20.30 7.96
N GLY A 41 -3.50 -19.73 6.82
CA GLY A 41 -4.26 -19.70 5.57
C GLY A 41 -5.31 -18.58 5.50
N ARG A 42 -5.29 -17.66 6.46
CA ARG A 42 -6.13 -16.46 6.50
C ARG A 42 -5.27 -15.21 6.31
N THR A 43 -5.90 -14.09 5.99
CA THR A 43 -5.22 -12.79 5.90
C THR A 43 -5.04 -12.18 7.29
N VAL A 44 -4.08 -11.26 7.43
CA VAL A 44 -3.91 -10.50 8.67
C VAL A 44 -5.16 -9.71 9.09
N LEU A 45 -6.02 -9.35 8.14
CA LEU A 45 -7.31 -8.70 8.43
C LEU A 45 -8.30 -9.64 9.09
N GLU A 46 -8.21 -10.95 8.83
CA GLU A 46 -9.09 -11.97 9.40
C GLU A 46 -8.56 -12.52 10.72
N THR A 47 -7.23 -12.58 10.88
CA THR A 47 -6.60 -13.09 12.11
C THR A 47 -6.55 -12.04 13.22
N ASP A 48 -6.15 -10.80 12.89
CA ASP A 48 -6.12 -9.67 13.83
C ASP A 48 -6.50 -8.36 13.12
N PRO A 49 -7.81 -8.06 13.01
CA PRO A 49 -8.30 -6.88 12.29
C PRO A 49 -7.82 -5.54 12.87
N LYS A 50 -7.38 -5.52 14.14
CA LYS A 50 -6.89 -4.31 14.82
C LYS A 50 -5.36 -4.24 14.88
N GLY A 51 -4.69 -5.26 14.36
CA GLY A 51 -3.24 -5.37 14.32
C GLY A 51 -2.61 -4.34 13.39
N ARG A 52 -1.35 -4.01 13.66
CA ARG A 52 -0.58 -3.06 12.82
C ARG A 52 -0.49 -3.54 11.37
N SER A 53 -0.33 -4.84 11.18
CA SER A 53 -0.29 -5.50 9.87
C SER A 53 -1.58 -5.32 9.06
N ALA A 54 -2.75 -5.38 9.72
CA ALA A 54 -4.04 -5.11 9.09
C ALA A 54 -4.17 -3.63 8.71
N GLY A 55 -3.69 -2.72 9.58
CA GLY A 55 -3.62 -1.28 9.28
C GLY A 55 -2.79 -0.96 8.04
N GLU A 56 -1.60 -1.55 7.92
CA GLU A 56 -0.71 -1.38 6.77
C GLU A 56 -1.38 -1.82 5.45
N MET A 57 -2.10 -2.95 5.47
CA MET A 57 -2.84 -3.42 4.30
C MET A 57 -4.02 -2.50 3.95
N ALA A 58 -4.72 -1.97 4.95
CA ALA A 58 -5.82 -1.04 4.75
C ALA A 58 -5.35 0.28 4.12
N GLU A 59 -4.21 0.81 4.57
CA GLU A 59 -3.59 2.01 4.00
C GLU A 59 -3.16 1.79 2.55
N LEU A 60 -2.48 0.68 2.27
CA LEU A 60 -2.08 0.30 0.92
C LEU A 60 -3.31 0.18 0.00
N TRP A 61 -4.35 -0.51 0.45
CA TRP A 61 -5.58 -0.65 -0.32
C TRP A 61 -6.24 0.71 -0.61
N ARG A 62 -6.27 1.61 0.37
CA ARG A 62 -6.82 2.96 0.19
C ARG A 62 -6.07 3.72 -0.90
N PHE A 63 -4.74 3.65 -0.91
CA PHE A 63 -3.91 4.27 -1.93
C PHE A 63 -4.23 3.71 -3.34
N VAL A 64 -4.25 2.39 -3.48
CA VAL A 64 -4.54 1.72 -4.77
C VAL A 64 -5.96 2.07 -5.25
N LYS A 65 -6.95 1.99 -4.37
CA LYS A 65 -8.34 2.32 -4.68
C LYS A 65 -8.50 3.76 -5.15
N ASN A 66 -7.82 4.71 -4.50
CA ASN A 66 -7.82 6.11 -4.92
C ASN A 66 -7.25 6.26 -6.33
N ARG A 67 -6.11 5.62 -6.63
CA ARG A 67 -5.47 5.69 -7.94
C ARG A 67 -6.33 5.11 -9.07
N ILE A 68 -7.02 4.00 -8.81
CA ILE A 68 -7.97 3.40 -9.74
C ILE A 68 -9.12 4.38 -10.02
N ASN A 69 -9.67 5.01 -8.97
CA ASN A 69 -10.79 5.94 -9.10
C ASN A 69 -10.40 7.24 -9.81
N ASP A 70 -9.21 7.77 -9.56
CA ASP A 70 -8.69 8.95 -10.26
C ASP A 70 -8.55 8.66 -11.75
N SER A 71 -8.01 7.48 -12.10
CA SER A 71 -7.91 7.03 -13.49
C SER A 71 -9.27 6.96 -14.18
N LYS A 72 -10.32 6.52 -13.47
CA LYS A 72 -11.70 6.52 -13.99
C LYS A 72 -12.25 7.94 -14.18
N LYS A 73 -12.02 8.85 -13.23
CA LYS A 73 -12.44 10.26 -13.31
C LYS A 73 -11.80 10.97 -14.50
N THR A 74 -10.50 10.77 -14.72
CA THR A 74 -9.77 11.36 -15.85
C THR A 74 -10.36 10.91 -17.19
N ARG A 75 -10.67 9.60 -17.35
CA ARG A 75 -11.34 9.09 -18.55
C ARG A 75 -12.73 9.66 -18.78
N LYS A 76 -13.55 9.78 -17.72
CA LYS A 76 -14.89 10.38 -17.83
C LYS A 76 -14.84 11.83 -18.32
N ARG A 77 -13.89 12.63 -17.82
CA ARG A 77 -13.71 14.04 -18.22
C ARG A 77 -13.24 14.20 -19.67
N ALA A 78 -12.45 13.27 -20.19
CA ALA A 78 -12.06 13.28 -21.60
C ALA A 78 -13.29 13.06 -22.50
N GLY A 79 -14.08 12.01 -22.25
CA GLY A 79 -15.26 11.70 -23.07
C GLY A 79 -16.43 12.69 -22.99
N THR A 80 -16.44 13.64 -22.04
CA THR A 80 -17.44 14.72 -21.99
C THR A 80 -17.00 15.98 -22.74
N LYS A 81 -15.71 16.10 -23.12
CA LYS A 81 -15.21 17.25 -23.89
C LYS A 81 -15.34 17.04 -25.40
N ASP A 82 -15.55 15.80 -25.83
CA ASP A 82 -15.64 15.39 -27.23
C ASP A 82 -17.10 15.17 -27.70
N ALA A 83 -18.09 15.61 -26.90
CA ALA A 83 -19.53 15.55 -27.17
C ALA A 83 -20.15 16.94 -26.94
#